data_AF-A0A265N5B7-F1
#
_entry.id   AF-A0A265N5B7-F1
#
_cell.length_a   1.000
_cell.length_b   1.000
_cell.length_c   1.000
_cell.angle_alpha   90.00
_cell.angle_beta   90.00
_cell.angle_gamma   90.00
#
_symmetry.space_group_name_H-M   'P 1'
#
loop_
_entity.id
_entity.type
_entity.pdbx_description
1 polymer ?
#
loop_
_entity_poly.entity_id
_entity_poly.type
_entity_poly.pdbx_seq_one_letter_code
_entity_poly.pdbx_strand_id
1 'polypeptide(L)'
;MKNKGTIYYIVVHTVNLILLGVIGFLAFFSVVNISPNKNLTSGMIAFVTLVFLTAMWAINYWFQVKKRKWIPPIAGTALFIAITLLILDVGIPFFYDVFIR
;
A
#
# COMPACT_ATOMS: atom_id res chain seq x y z
N MET A 1 -12.50 4.92 -32.80
CA MET A 1 -12.81 4.44 -31.42
C MET A 1 -11.72 3.58 -30.76
N LYS A 2 -10.73 3.02 -31.50
CA LYS A 2 -9.63 2.19 -30.95
C LYS A 2 -8.79 2.90 -29.85
N ASN A 3 -8.51 4.20 -30.01
CA ASN A 3 -7.60 4.94 -29.12
C ASN A 3 -8.08 5.11 -27.68
N LYS A 4 -9.39 5.26 -27.43
CA LYS A 4 -9.89 5.49 -26.06
C LYS A 4 -9.67 4.29 -25.13
N GLY A 5 -9.81 3.08 -25.66
CA GLY A 5 -9.53 1.85 -24.91
C GLY A 5 -8.04 1.68 -24.62
N THR A 6 -7.18 1.95 -25.61
CA THR A 6 -5.73 1.87 -25.45
C THR A 6 -5.20 2.89 -24.43
N ILE A 7 -5.68 4.14 -24.50
CA ILE A 7 -5.31 5.20 -23.54
C ILE A 7 -5.74 4.82 -22.11
N TYR A 8 -6.95 4.25 -21.94
CA TYR A 8 -7.41 3.78 -20.63
C TYR A 8 -6.44 2.77 -20.02
N TYR A 9 -6.03 1.73 -20.78
CA TYR A 9 -5.11 0.73 -20.27
C TYR A 9 -3.76 1.35 -19.92
N ILE A 10 -3.19 2.19 -20.79
CA ILE A 10 -1.91 2.87 -20.51
C ILE A 10 -1.97 3.61 -19.17
N VAL A 11 -2.99 4.44 -18.96
CA VAL A 11 -3.13 5.20 -17.70
C VAL A 11 -3.27 4.26 -16.50
N VAL A 12 -4.12 3.23 -16.59
CA VAL A 12 -4.30 2.25 -15.52
C VAL A 12 -3.00 1.53 -15.19
N HIS A 13 -2.24 1.07 -16.19
CA HIS A 13 -0.96 0.41 -15.99
C HIS A 13 0.06 1.34 -15.32
N THR A 14 0.20 2.58 -15.82
CA THR A 14 1.13 3.57 -15.28
C THR A 14 0.82 3.90 -13.81
N VAL A 15 -0.44 4.16 -13.48
CA VAL A 15 -0.84 4.47 -12.09
C VAL A 15 -0.58 3.28 -11.16
N ASN A 16 -0.92 2.05 -11.58
CA ASN A 16 -0.69 0.88 -10.72
C ASN A 16 0.80 0.57 -10.55
N LEU A 17 1.64 0.86 -11.55
CA LEU A 17 3.09 0.78 -11.43
C LEU A 17 3.64 1.76 -10.39
N ILE A 18 3.15 3.01 -10.39
CA ILE A 18 3.54 4.01 -9.39
C ILE A 18 3.11 3.55 -7.99
N LEU A 19 1.86 3.08 -7.83
CA LEU A 19 1.37 2.56 -6.55
C LEU A 19 2.20 1.37 -6.06
N LEU A 20 2.53 0.43 -6.95
CA LEU A 20 3.40 -0.70 -6.61
C LEU A 20 4.81 -0.23 -6.20
N GLY A 21 5.34 0.79 -6.88
CA GLY A 21 6.61 1.42 -6.51
C GLY A 21 6.59 1.99 -5.09
N VAL A 22 5.49 2.63 -4.67
CA VAL A 22 5.31 3.11 -3.29
C VAL A 22 5.27 1.94 -2.29
N ILE A 23 4.56 0.86 -2.61
CA ILE A 23 4.55 -0.35 -1.77
C ILE A 23 5.96 -0.94 -1.64
N GLY A 24 6.69 -1.03 -2.75
CA GLY A 24 8.07 -1.52 -2.77
C GLY A 24 9.02 -0.62 -1.97
N PHE A 25 8.83 0.69 -2.03
CA PHE A 25 9.57 1.65 -1.21
C PHE A 25 9.30 1.42 0.28
N LEU A 26 8.04 1.28 0.69
CA LEU A 26 7.70 0.96 2.09
C LEU A 26 8.31 -0.37 2.54
N ALA A 27 8.28 -1.38 1.68
CA ALA A 27 8.90 -2.68 1.96
C ALA A 27 10.42 -2.54 2.16
N PHE A 28 11.11 -1.79 1.29
CA PHE A 28 12.54 -1.55 1.40
C PHE A 28 12.89 -0.88 2.73
N PHE A 29 12.19 0.18 3.12
CA PHE A 29 12.45 0.86 4.40
C PHE A 29 12.10 0.00 5.62
N SER A 30 11.06 -0.83 5.53
CA SER A 30 10.73 -1.80 6.58
C SER A 30 11.89 -2.80 6.81
N VAL A 31 12.57 -3.21 5.74
CA VAL A 31 13.71 -4.13 5.79
C VAL A 31 15.00 -3.42 6.20
N VAL A 32 15.29 -2.22 5.68
CA VAL A 32 16.58 -1.53 5.90
C VAL A 32 16.64 -0.75 7.20
N ASN A 33 15.51 -0.29 7.76
CA ASN A 33 15.46 0.41 9.04
C ASN A 33 15.54 -0.56 10.23
N ILE A 34 16.62 -1.37 10.31
CA ILE A 34 16.90 -2.29 11.41
C ILE A 34 17.63 -1.51 12.51
N SER A 35 16.87 -0.88 13.40
CA SER A 35 17.41 -0.53 14.72
C SER A 35 17.83 -1.82 15.46
N PRO A 36 18.97 -1.84 16.19
CA PRO A 36 19.42 -3.01 16.94
C PRO A 36 18.43 -3.48 18.02
N ASN A 37 17.42 -2.66 18.34
CA ASN A 37 16.40 -2.95 19.35
C ASN A 37 15.02 -3.26 18.73
N LYS A 38 14.99 -3.94 17.56
CA LYS A 38 13.74 -4.29 16.88
C LYS A 38 12.94 -5.33 17.68
N ASN A 39 11.78 -4.91 18.18
CA ASN A 39 10.83 -5.78 18.83
C ASN A 39 10.21 -6.74 17.79
N LEU A 40 10.23 -8.06 18.06
CA LEU A 40 9.79 -9.11 17.12
C LEU A 40 8.37 -8.86 16.60
N THR A 41 7.49 -8.40 17.48
CA THR A 41 6.09 -8.07 17.18
C THR A 41 5.95 -6.95 16.15
N SER A 42 6.80 -5.92 16.21
CA SER A 42 6.78 -4.80 15.25
C SER A 42 7.18 -5.26 13.84
N GLY A 43 8.17 -6.15 13.74
CA GLY A 43 8.58 -6.74 12.46
C GLY A 43 7.49 -7.61 11.81
N MET A 44 6.78 -8.41 12.62
CA MET A 44 5.65 -9.22 12.13
C MET A 44 4.48 -8.36 11.64
N ILE A 45 4.14 -7.30 12.39
CA ILE A 45 3.07 -6.37 11.98
C ILE A 45 3.42 -5.72 10.64
N ALA A 46 4.63 -5.18 10.49
CA ALA A 46 5.06 -4.54 9.25
C ALA A 46 5.00 -5.52 8.05
N PHE A 47 5.44 -6.77 8.24
CA PHE A 47 5.37 -7.80 7.21
C PHE A 47 3.92 -8.12 6.80
N VAL A 48 3.03 -8.36 7.77
CA VAL A 48 1.62 -8.64 7.50
C VAL A 48 0.95 -7.46 6.78
N THR A 49 1.24 -6.22 7.20
CA THR A 49 0.75 -5.01 6.55
C THR A 49 1.20 -4.92 5.09
N LEU A 50 2.47 -5.22 4.79
CA LEU A 50 3.00 -5.21 3.42
C LEU A 50 2.36 -6.27 2.53
N VAL A 51 2.21 -7.50 3.04
CA VAL A 51 1.54 -8.60 2.31
C VAL A 51 0.10 -8.19 2.01
N PHE A 52 -0.61 -7.65 2.99
CA PHE A 52 -1.98 -7.20 2.82
C PHE A 52 -2.10 -6.07 1.80
N LEU A 53 -1.21 -5.06 1.85
CA LEU A 53 -1.20 -3.96 0.88
C LEU A 53 -0.99 -4.47 -0.54
N THR A 54 -0.06 -5.38 -0.72
CA THR A 54 0.28 -5.97 -2.03
C THR A 54 -0.90 -6.76 -2.59
N ALA A 55 -1.57 -7.56 -1.74
CA ALA A 55 -2.76 -8.32 -2.12
C ALA A 55 -3.92 -7.39 -2.54
N MET A 56 -4.18 -6.34 -1.75
CA MET A 56 -5.22 -5.35 -2.05
C MET A 56 -4.93 -4.59 -3.34
N TRP A 57 -3.67 -4.19 -3.56
CA TRP A 57 -3.24 -3.59 -4.83
C TRP A 57 -3.52 -4.52 -6.01
N ALA A 58 -3.15 -5.80 -5.91
CA ALA A 58 -3.34 -6.78 -6.98
C ALA A 58 -4.83 -7.00 -7.32
N ILE A 59 -5.69 -7.12 -6.29
CA ILE A 59 -7.14 -7.27 -6.45
C ILE A 59 -7.74 -6.02 -7.12
N ASN A 60 -7.37 -4.82 -6.65
CA ASN A 60 -7.86 -3.57 -7.22
C ASN A 60 -7.42 -3.40 -8.67
N TYR A 61 -6.16 -3.69 -8.96
CA TYR A 61 -5.63 -3.62 -10.31
C TYR A 61 -6.36 -4.58 -11.26
N TRP A 62 -6.58 -5.83 -10.84
CA TRP A 62 -7.42 -6.78 -11.59
C TRP A 62 -8.79 -6.16 -11.88
N PHE A 63 -9.48 -5.66 -10.86
CA PHE A 63 -10.81 -5.07 -11.02
C PHE A 63 -10.83 -3.91 -12.02
N GLN A 64 -9.81 -3.04 -12.01
CA GLN A 64 -9.68 -1.93 -12.95
C GLN A 64 -9.54 -2.40 -14.40
N VAL A 65 -8.75 -3.46 -14.63
CA VAL A 65 -8.55 -4.06 -15.96
C VAL A 65 -9.82 -4.76 -16.46
N LYS A 66 -10.50 -5.53 -15.59
CA LYS A 66 -11.67 -6.35 -15.96
C LYS A 66 -12.96 -5.56 -16.09
N LYS A 67 -13.21 -4.59 -15.20
CA LYS A 67 -14.48 -3.85 -15.12
C LYS A 67 -14.42 -2.45 -15.74
N ARG A 68 -13.24 -1.99 -16.17
CA ARG A 68 -13.01 -0.64 -16.71
C ARG A 68 -13.49 0.51 -15.80
N LYS A 69 -13.54 0.25 -14.49
CA LYS A 69 -13.82 1.26 -13.46
C LYS A 69 -12.53 1.50 -12.67
N TRP A 70 -12.09 2.75 -12.65
CA TRP A 70 -10.74 3.16 -12.29
C TRP A 70 -10.72 4.11 -11.10
N ILE A 71 -11.61 5.10 -11.07
CA ILE A 71 -11.70 6.07 -9.96
C ILE A 71 -11.98 5.38 -8.61
N PRO A 72 -13.00 4.50 -8.45
CA PRO A 72 -13.31 3.92 -7.14
C PRO A 72 -12.19 3.02 -6.59
N PRO A 73 -11.58 2.11 -7.39
CA PRO A 73 -10.47 1.28 -6.91
C PRO A 73 -9.20 2.07 -6.60
N ILE A 74 -8.89 3.13 -7.36
CA ILE A 74 -7.72 3.99 -7.07
C ILE A 74 -7.92 4.75 -5.76
N ALA A 75 -9.11 5.34 -5.55
CA ALA A 75 -9.44 6.03 -4.31
C ALA A 75 -9.34 5.09 -3.10
N GLY A 76 -9.81 3.85 -3.24
CA GLY A 76 -9.68 2.81 -2.20
C GLY A 76 -8.22 2.49 -1.87
N THR A 77 -7.38 2.24 -2.88
CA THR A 77 -5.95 1.95 -2.66
C THR A 77 -5.22 3.13 -2.04
N ALA A 78 -5.45 4.36 -2.53
CA ALA A 78 -4.80 5.56 -2.01
C ALA A 78 -5.22 5.85 -0.57
N LEU A 79 -6.51 5.74 -0.25
CA LEU A 79 -7.02 5.89 1.12
C LEU A 79 -6.40 4.84 2.04
N PHE A 80 -6.25 3.60 1.56
CA PHE A 80 -5.66 2.52 2.36
C PHE A 80 -4.16 2.74 2.63
N ILE A 81 -3.40 3.22 1.63
CA ILE A 81 -1.99 3.62 1.82
C ILE A 81 -1.90 4.74 2.86
N ALA A 82 -2.76 5.77 2.77
CA ALA A 82 -2.78 6.88 3.72
C ALA A 82 -3.09 6.42 5.15
N ILE A 83 -4.10 5.56 5.34
CA ILE A 83 -4.43 4.98 6.65
C ILE A 83 -3.25 4.15 7.17
N THR A 84 -2.59 3.38 6.31
CA THR A 84 -1.45 2.54 6.70
C THR A 84 -0.28 3.38 7.20
N LEU A 85 0.06 4.46 6.48
CA LEU A 85 1.08 5.41 6.91
C LEU A 85 0.71 6.03 8.26
N LEU A 86 -0.55 6.45 8.44
CA LEU A 86 -1.03 7.05 9.68
C LEU A 86 -0.97 6.06 10.86
N ILE A 87 -1.34 4.80 10.65
CA ILE A 87 -1.26 3.76 11.69
C ILE A 87 0.21 3.44 12.02
N LEU A 88 1.08 3.27 11.03
CA LEU A 88 2.48 2.90 11.28
C LEU A 88 3.27 4.04 11.95
N ASP A 89 3.03 5.29 11.54
CA ASP A 89 3.84 6.45 11.95
C ASP A 89 3.26 7.18 13.17
N VAL A 90 1.94 7.15 13.36
CA VAL A 90 1.26 7.84 14.46
C VAL A 90 0.55 6.86 15.38
N GLY A 91 -0.19 5.90 14.83
CA GLY A 91 -1.01 4.97 15.60
C GLY A 91 -0.18 4.08 16.54
N ILE A 92 0.73 3.28 16.00
CA ILE A 92 1.55 2.34 16.78
C ILE A 92 2.37 3.06 17.86
N PRO A 93 3.08 4.17 17.56
CA PRO A 93 3.79 4.93 18.59
C PRO A 93 2.87 5.48 19.67
N PHE A 94 1.72 6.04 19.30
CA PHE A 94 0.73 6.57 20.25
C PHE A 94 0.19 5.47 21.18
N PHE A 95 -0.21 4.32 20.64
CA PHE A 95 -0.72 3.22 21.46
C PHE A 95 0.36 2.64 22.38
N TYR A 96 1.61 2.59 21.93
CA TYR A 96 2.73 2.15 22.75
C TYR A 96 2.98 3.12 23.92
N ASP A 97 3.02 4.42 23.66
CA ASP A 97 3.26 5.43 24.72
C ASP A 97 2.10 5.55 25.72
N VAL A 98 0.85 5.31 25.30
CA VAL A 98 -0.33 5.49 26.18
C VAL A 98 -0.66 4.25 27.01
N PHE A 99 -0.48 3.05 26.46
CA PHE A 99 -0.97 1.81 27.09
C PHE A 99 0.13 0.85 27.54
N ILE A 100 1.36 0.99 27.05
CA ILE A 100 2.46 0.05 27.35
C ILE A 100 3.58 0.72 28.15
N ARG A 101 3.93 1.97 27.84
CA ARG A 101 4.91 2.76 28.58
C ARG A 101 4.31 3.42 29.81
#